data_AF-I3CMT1-F1
#
_entry.id   AF-I3CMT1-F1
#
_cell.length_a   1.000
_cell.length_b   1.000
_cell.length_c   1.000
_cell.angle_alpha   90.00
_cell.angle_beta   90.00
_cell.angle_gamma   90.00
#
_symmetry.space_group_name_H-M   'P 1'
#
loop_
_entity.id
_entity.type
_entity.pdbx_description
1 polymer ?
#
loop_
_entity_poly.entity_id
_entity_poly.type
_entity_poly.pdbx_seq_one_letter_code
_entity_poly.pdbx_strand_id
1 'polypeptide(L)'
;MLLSPPFLPPRPGDLSDAAWLNTLLPDPPAGEGFFPVSRDLNWHGGLHVHAPAHAKGTEWVHAIADGTVIFSRSATPKNDNREHALNYLGWTDDGCVVIRHDTDIGEGAAASQIVFYSLYMHLSQVEAGMKAGKKVYRKDLLGMAGQCHDSSRKLIHFEIACDDANLGKLIGRSDNKLDLSRDGRTDVLFGEMYFLLPAGTRFYVKEPPRNQSTPETETLQLSKEMLIVGLRYAEGDGAPAQRGDLLITTYRADGERIGQSLRLPEAEYLLYASANKISLAYPEGKRPAPSAVYELLRFGRIVGPDPLVPSDVPHWREIVLPTGKGWVNLNGAGIHKYSDADFPPWHHWHLVREEDHSRSVDSRCAASAVSRWLDLDGDGKVTEQEALKALDDQTARERLSRLICRVESEWDAARLEARWSWLTRSENGVPARLNAEGFEQFKKHARALCIDHKEILMAKWRFNPREFLLVFRRNGWMSLKEMAQIIPAKSSVAKLAGVDWKKAIKRLEQGALDEDRGSMPPHLHPNWQVLSRKYQLSSSPVRVATFFSQVMVESDVLKAVVEYLLRSDHRQSIQDLALRPSLLANKTQENPSCRF
;
A
#
# COMPACT_ATOMS: atom_id res chain seq x y z
N MET A 1 -2.62 0.45 -5.49
CA MET A 1 -4.04 0.59 -5.15
C MET A 1 -4.32 2.05 -4.89
N LEU A 2 -5.50 2.54 -5.28
CA LEU A 2 -5.99 3.83 -4.83
C LEU A 2 -6.69 3.69 -3.48
N LEU A 3 -5.98 4.03 -2.42
CA LEU A 3 -6.54 4.01 -1.06
C LEU A 3 -6.62 5.44 -0.49
N SER A 4 -7.35 5.63 0.60
CA SER A 4 -7.33 6.81 1.47
C SER A 4 -7.41 6.38 2.93
N PRO A 5 -6.90 7.19 3.88
CA PRO A 5 -7.21 6.98 5.29
C PRO A 5 -8.73 7.13 5.54
N PRO A 6 -9.26 6.51 6.61
CA PRO A 6 -10.68 6.61 6.97
C PRO A 6 -11.09 8.01 7.47
N PHE A 7 -10.12 8.85 7.85
CA PHE A 7 -10.30 10.25 8.20
C PHE A 7 -9.53 11.13 7.22
N LEU A 8 -10.07 12.29 6.85
CA LEU A 8 -9.52 13.14 5.78
C LEU A 8 -9.22 14.58 6.24
N PRO A 9 -8.52 14.81 7.38
CA PRO A 9 -8.17 16.16 7.75
C PRO A 9 -7.16 16.76 6.75
N PRO A 10 -7.04 18.09 6.68
CA PRO A 10 -6.01 18.73 5.87
C PRO A 10 -4.61 18.20 6.22
N ARG A 11 -3.78 17.97 5.19
CA ARG A 11 -2.37 17.60 5.41
C ARG A 11 -1.59 18.81 5.93
N PRO A 12 -0.97 18.74 7.12
CA PRO A 12 -0.14 19.83 7.62
C PRO A 12 1.19 19.93 6.85
N GLY A 13 1.49 21.10 6.30
CA GLY A 13 2.79 21.41 5.67
C GLY A 13 3.21 20.43 4.57
N ASP A 14 4.53 20.23 4.43
CA ASP A 14 5.16 19.36 3.44
C ASP A 14 5.42 17.92 3.97
N LEU A 15 4.58 17.43 4.89
CA LEU A 15 4.71 16.05 5.37
C LEU A 15 4.61 15.05 4.20
N SER A 16 5.50 14.06 4.21
CA SER A 16 5.39 12.93 3.29
C SER A 16 4.07 12.19 3.51
N ASP A 17 3.61 11.48 2.48
CA ASP A 17 2.35 10.71 2.57
C ASP A 17 2.36 9.72 3.75
N ALA A 18 3.49 9.04 3.95
CA ALA A 18 3.69 8.11 5.05
C ALA A 18 3.68 8.80 6.42
N ALA A 19 4.38 9.93 6.56
CA ALA A 19 4.41 10.67 7.83
C ALA A 19 3.01 11.19 8.19
N TRP A 20 2.27 11.70 7.22
CA TRP A 20 0.89 12.14 7.42
C TRP A 20 -0.01 10.97 7.84
N LEU A 21 0.05 9.82 7.16
CA LEU A 21 -0.74 8.63 7.54
C LEU A 21 -0.44 8.15 8.97
N ASN A 22 0.82 8.19 9.39
CA ASN A 22 1.21 7.81 10.76
C ASN A 22 0.56 8.72 11.82
N THR A 23 0.28 9.99 11.50
CA THR A 23 -0.47 10.88 12.41
C THR A 23 -1.96 10.58 12.47
N LEU A 24 -2.52 9.94 11.44
CA LEU A 24 -3.96 9.66 11.33
C LEU A 24 -4.36 8.32 11.91
N LEU A 25 -3.46 7.34 11.86
CA LEU A 25 -3.66 6.01 12.44
C LEU A 25 -2.54 5.70 13.43
N PRO A 26 -2.30 6.51 14.47
CA PRO A 26 -1.29 6.21 15.47
C PRO A 26 -1.64 4.89 16.16
N ASP A 27 -0.62 4.17 16.62
CA ASP A 27 -0.88 3.00 17.46
C ASP A 27 -1.54 3.46 18.78
N PRO A 28 -2.65 2.83 19.20
CA PRO A 28 -3.29 3.17 20.46
C PRO A 28 -2.36 2.82 21.65
N PRO A 29 -2.60 3.40 22.83
CA PRO A 29 -1.90 3.00 24.05
C PRO A 29 -1.98 1.48 24.30
N ALA A 30 -0.99 0.92 24.99
CA ALA A 30 -0.98 -0.50 25.32
C ALA A 30 -2.28 -0.91 26.03
N GLY A 31 -2.94 -1.96 25.53
CA GLY A 31 -4.22 -2.45 26.06
C GLY A 31 -5.48 -1.71 25.59
N GLU A 32 -5.38 -0.68 24.73
CA GLU A 32 -6.53 0.10 24.22
C GLU A 32 -6.96 -0.28 22.79
N GLY A 33 -6.72 -1.52 22.34
CA GLY A 33 -7.12 -2.00 21.01
C GLY A 33 -6.00 -1.92 19.96
N PHE A 34 -4.79 -2.32 20.36
CA PHE A 34 -3.61 -2.45 19.50
C PHE A 34 -3.69 -3.73 18.64
N PHE A 35 -3.18 -3.68 17.41
CA PHE A 35 -3.05 -4.84 16.53
C PHE A 35 -1.67 -5.51 16.72
N PRO A 36 -1.55 -6.85 16.83
CA PRO A 36 -2.61 -7.85 16.66
C PRO A 36 -3.17 -8.35 17.99
N VAL A 37 -2.71 -7.83 19.12
CA VAL A 37 -3.15 -8.25 20.45
C VAL A 37 -3.50 -7.07 21.33
N SER A 38 -4.57 -7.21 22.10
CA SER A 38 -5.02 -6.25 23.08
C SER A 38 -4.64 -6.69 24.51
N ARG A 39 -5.26 -6.08 25.52
CA ARG A 39 -5.14 -6.47 26.93
C ARG A 39 -5.46 -7.98 27.07
N ASP A 40 -4.73 -8.64 27.96
CA ASP A 40 -4.80 -10.09 28.22
C ASP A 40 -4.37 -10.97 27.05
N LEU A 41 -3.56 -10.44 26.12
CA LEU A 41 -3.05 -11.14 24.94
C LEU A 41 -4.15 -11.67 24.02
N ASN A 42 -5.35 -11.09 24.05
CA ASN A 42 -6.41 -11.48 23.13
C ASN A 42 -6.12 -10.97 21.72
N TRP A 43 -6.41 -11.80 20.71
CA TRP A 43 -6.38 -11.35 19.33
C TRP A 43 -7.28 -10.14 19.11
N HIS A 44 -6.76 -9.15 18.40
CA HIS A 44 -7.46 -7.93 18.02
C HIS A 44 -7.28 -7.71 16.51
N GLY A 45 -8.39 -7.77 15.76
CA GLY A 45 -8.38 -7.87 14.30
C GLY A 45 -8.06 -6.56 13.57
N GLY A 46 -7.97 -5.45 14.29
CA GLY A 46 -7.80 -4.12 13.72
C GLY A 46 -7.17 -3.13 14.70
N LEU A 47 -7.51 -1.85 14.54
CA LEU A 47 -7.04 -0.78 15.41
C LEU A 47 -8.22 0.04 15.93
N HIS A 48 -8.15 0.44 17.20
CA HIS A 48 -8.92 1.58 17.66
C HIS A 48 -8.25 2.87 17.20
N VAL A 49 -8.92 3.59 16.29
CA VAL A 49 -8.39 4.81 15.69
C VAL A 49 -9.20 6.00 16.20
N HIS A 50 -8.53 6.90 16.93
CA HIS A 50 -9.15 8.14 17.37
C HIS A 50 -9.46 9.05 16.18
N ALA A 51 -10.67 9.60 16.16
CA ALA A 51 -11.06 10.58 15.16
C ALA A 51 -10.26 11.88 15.39
N PRO A 52 -9.54 12.40 14.38
CA PRO A 52 -8.87 13.68 14.49
C PRO A 52 -9.85 14.82 14.79
N ALA A 53 -9.35 15.90 15.37
CA ALA A 53 -10.13 17.12 15.55
C ALA A 53 -10.46 17.78 14.19
N HIS A 54 -11.67 18.31 14.07
CA HIS A 54 -12.16 19.06 12.91
C HIS A 54 -12.71 20.41 13.38
N ALA A 55 -12.75 21.42 12.50
CA ALA A 55 -13.22 22.77 12.83
C ALA A 55 -14.64 22.83 13.43
N LYS A 56 -15.46 21.79 13.16
CA LYS A 56 -16.85 21.66 13.65
C LYS A 56 -17.04 20.45 14.59
N GLY A 57 -15.99 19.91 15.20
CA GLY A 57 -16.07 18.76 16.11
C GLY A 57 -15.00 17.72 15.81
N THR A 58 -15.41 16.50 15.48
CA THR A 58 -14.52 15.40 15.08
C THR A 58 -14.61 15.14 13.59
N GLU A 59 -13.51 14.67 13.00
CA GLU A 59 -13.47 14.26 11.59
C GLU A 59 -14.49 13.14 11.30
N TRP A 60 -15.03 13.18 10.09
CA TRP A 60 -16.04 12.22 9.64
C TRP A 60 -15.35 10.97 9.06
N VAL A 61 -16.03 9.83 9.11
CA VAL A 61 -15.49 8.55 8.67
C VAL A 61 -15.82 8.33 7.20
N HIS A 62 -14.84 7.99 6.39
CA HIS A 62 -14.96 7.85 4.95
C HIS A 62 -14.48 6.48 4.44
N ALA A 63 -15.02 6.07 3.30
CA ALA A 63 -14.59 4.86 2.60
C ALA A 63 -13.12 4.97 2.17
N ILE A 64 -12.32 3.95 2.45
CA ILE A 64 -10.88 3.95 2.11
C ILE A 64 -10.64 3.66 0.62
N ALA A 65 -11.61 3.05 -0.07
CA ALA A 65 -11.52 2.61 -1.45
C ALA A 65 -12.93 2.42 -2.02
N ASP A 66 -13.01 2.33 -3.35
CA ASP A 66 -14.26 1.95 -4.03
C ASP A 66 -14.72 0.56 -3.59
N GLY A 67 -16.02 0.34 -3.53
CA GLY A 67 -16.55 -0.94 -3.11
C GLY A 67 -18.07 -1.03 -3.08
N THR A 68 -18.53 -2.07 -2.41
CA THR A 68 -19.95 -2.34 -2.16
C THR A 68 -20.15 -2.57 -0.68
N VAL A 69 -21.08 -1.83 -0.07
CA VAL A 69 -21.51 -2.12 1.30
C VAL A 69 -22.14 -3.51 1.30
N ILE A 70 -21.63 -4.42 2.14
CA ILE A 70 -22.17 -5.78 2.29
C ILE A 70 -22.94 -5.96 3.60
N PHE A 71 -22.62 -5.12 4.60
CA PHE A 71 -23.33 -5.07 5.87
C PHE A 71 -23.32 -3.65 6.40
N SER A 72 -24.41 -3.23 7.01
CA SER A 72 -24.47 -2.01 7.80
C SER A 72 -25.48 -2.15 8.92
N ARG A 73 -25.21 -1.48 10.05
CA ARG A 73 -26.13 -1.37 11.18
C ARG A 73 -26.15 0.09 11.61
N SER A 74 -27.35 0.68 11.66
CA SER A 74 -27.53 2.00 12.25
C SER A 74 -27.17 1.98 13.73
N ALA A 75 -26.56 3.05 14.20
CA ALA A 75 -26.23 3.19 15.61
C ALA A 75 -27.51 3.21 16.47
N THR A 76 -27.50 2.43 17.54
CA THR A 76 -28.52 2.50 18.58
C THR A 76 -28.40 3.86 19.29
N PRO A 77 -29.50 4.63 19.43
CA PRO A 77 -29.46 5.89 20.17
C PRO A 77 -29.06 5.68 21.63
N LYS A 78 -28.10 6.49 22.10
CA LYS A 78 -27.73 6.52 23.52
C LYS A 78 -28.94 6.79 24.39
N ASN A 79 -29.06 6.01 25.46
CA ASN A 79 -30.14 6.10 26.43
C ASN A 79 -29.63 5.85 27.85
N ASP A 80 -30.46 6.17 28.83
CA ASP A 80 -30.10 6.13 30.26
C ASP A 80 -30.33 4.75 30.90
N ASN A 81 -30.70 3.72 30.13
CA ASN A 81 -30.88 2.38 30.67
C ASN A 81 -29.51 1.74 30.99
N ARG A 82 -29.22 1.60 32.29
CA ARG A 82 -27.98 0.97 32.80
C ARG A 82 -27.89 -0.52 32.50
N GLU A 83 -29.02 -1.19 32.31
CA GLU A 83 -29.09 -2.62 31.96
C GLU A 83 -29.04 -2.86 30.44
N HIS A 84 -28.95 -1.80 29.63
CA HIS A 84 -28.84 -1.93 28.19
C HIS A 84 -27.53 -2.64 27.82
N ALA A 85 -27.56 -3.55 26.83
CA ALA A 85 -26.39 -4.34 26.44
C ALA A 85 -25.18 -3.48 26.02
N LEU A 86 -25.44 -2.30 25.45
CA LEU A 86 -24.39 -1.34 25.06
C LEU A 86 -23.83 -0.52 26.23
N ASN A 87 -24.36 -0.67 27.45
CA ASN A 87 -23.95 0.06 28.64
C ASN A 87 -23.19 -0.82 29.66
N TYR A 88 -22.53 -1.89 29.19
CA TYR A 88 -21.86 -2.88 30.03
C TYR A 88 -20.75 -2.32 30.93
N LEU A 89 -19.91 -1.43 30.40
CA LEU A 89 -18.86 -0.69 31.15
C LEU A 89 -18.94 0.81 30.83
N GLY A 90 -20.16 1.31 30.66
CA GLY A 90 -20.44 2.59 30.02
C GLY A 90 -20.82 2.44 28.55
N TRP A 91 -21.45 3.48 28.01
CA TRP A 91 -22.05 3.45 26.67
C TRP A 91 -21.02 3.21 25.57
N THR A 92 -21.29 2.22 24.72
CA THR A 92 -20.50 1.86 23.53
C THR A 92 -21.37 1.91 22.29
N ASP A 93 -20.98 2.68 21.29
CA ASP A 93 -21.74 2.78 20.05
C ASP A 93 -21.58 1.50 19.21
N ASP A 94 -22.65 1.06 18.57
CA ASP A 94 -22.73 -0.20 17.82
C ASP A 94 -22.94 -0.01 16.31
N GLY A 95 -23.03 1.24 15.85
CA GLY A 95 -23.17 1.52 14.43
C GLY A 95 -21.95 1.00 13.66
N CYS A 96 -22.19 0.38 12.51
CA CYS A 96 -21.09 -0.14 11.72
C CYS A 96 -21.39 -0.21 10.22
N VAL A 97 -20.33 -0.22 9.42
CA VAL A 97 -20.36 -0.44 7.98
C VAL A 97 -19.27 -1.44 7.61
N VAL A 98 -19.60 -2.41 6.75
CA VAL A 98 -18.64 -3.34 6.14
C VAL A 98 -18.68 -3.15 4.63
N ILE A 99 -17.51 -2.95 4.03
CA ILE A 99 -17.37 -2.76 2.58
C ILE A 99 -16.55 -3.90 2.01
N ARG A 100 -17.06 -4.50 0.93
CA ARG A 100 -16.31 -5.41 0.05
C ARG A 100 -15.70 -4.58 -1.08
N HIS A 101 -14.39 -4.69 -1.24
CA HIS A 101 -13.62 -4.01 -2.27
C HIS A 101 -13.24 -4.99 -3.36
N ASP A 102 -13.30 -4.54 -4.62
CA ASP A 102 -12.75 -5.25 -5.77
C ASP A 102 -11.64 -4.37 -6.36
N THR A 103 -10.43 -4.90 -6.47
CA THR A 103 -9.29 -4.12 -6.96
C THR A 103 -8.33 -4.96 -7.77
N ASP A 104 -7.47 -4.28 -8.52
CA ASP A 104 -6.28 -4.84 -9.15
C ASP A 104 -5.04 -4.15 -8.56
N ILE A 105 -3.95 -4.90 -8.42
CA ILE A 105 -2.65 -4.36 -7.97
C ILE A 105 -1.55 -4.52 -9.00
N GLY A 106 -1.82 -5.21 -10.10
CA GLY A 106 -0.83 -5.51 -11.12
C GLY A 106 -1.43 -6.24 -12.30
N GLU A 107 -0.55 -6.85 -13.09
CA GLU A 107 -0.90 -7.48 -14.35
C GLU A 107 -1.22 -8.98 -14.20
N GLY A 108 -2.21 -9.47 -14.95
CA GLY A 108 -2.53 -10.89 -14.98
C GLY A 108 -3.34 -11.39 -13.77
N ALA A 109 -3.72 -12.67 -13.82
CA ALA A 109 -4.71 -13.25 -12.90
C ALA A 109 -4.25 -13.32 -11.44
N ALA A 110 -2.94 -13.37 -11.19
CA ALA A 110 -2.35 -13.40 -9.86
C ALA A 110 -2.32 -12.02 -9.16
N ALA A 111 -2.62 -10.94 -9.90
CA ALA A 111 -2.57 -9.57 -9.42
C ALA A 111 -3.85 -8.76 -9.69
N SER A 112 -4.89 -9.42 -10.21
CA SER A 112 -6.19 -8.82 -10.54
C SER A 112 -7.35 -9.54 -9.87
N GLN A 113 -8.52 -8.91 -9.88
CA GLN A 113 -9.74 -9.44 -9.26
C GLN A 113 -9.51 -9.83 -7.80
N ILE A 114 -8.90 -8.92 -7.05
CA ILE A 114 -8.60 -9.08 -5.63
C ILE A 114 -9.76 -8.54 -4.83
N VAL A 115 -10.18 -9.33 -3.85
CA VAL A 115 -11.22 -8.99 -2.89
C VAL A 115 -10.60 -8.84 -1.51
N PHE A 116 -10.84 -7.69 -0.90
CA PHE A 116 -10.57 -7.47 0.51
C PHE A 116 -11.74 -6.71 1.13
N TYR A 117 -11.81 -6.71 2.44
CA TYR A 117 -12.90 -6.11 3.20
C TYR A 117 -12.37 -5.07 4.16
N SER A 118 -13.16 -4.04 4.40
CA SER A 118 -12.94 -3.09 5.50
C SER A 118 -14.16 -3.05 6.41
N LEU A 119 -13.91 -3.00 7.72
CA LEU A 119 -14.93 -2.84 8.76
C LEU A 119 -14.70 -1.53 9.50
N TYR A 120 -15.76 -0.74 9.65
CA TYR A 120 -15.82 0.49 10.43
C TYR A 120 -16.84 0.29 11.55
N MET A 121 -16.38 0.01 12.76
CA MET A 121 -17.19 -0.28 13.95
C MET A 121 -17.14 0.90 14.94
N HIS A 122 -18.12 0.97 15.84
CA HIS A 122 -18.31 2.05 16.81
C HIS A 122 -18.65 3.41 16.19
N LEU A 123 -19.46 3.41 15.13
CA LEU A 123 -20.04 4.65 14.59
C LEU A 123 -21.21 5.09 15.47
N SER A 124 -21.21 6.37 15.89
CA SER A 124 -22.34 6.99 16.60
C SER A 124 -23.48 7.38 15.66
N GLN A 125 -23.16 7.52 14.37
CA GLN A 125 -24.11 7.74 13.30
C GLN A 125 -23.59 7.06 12.04
N VAL A 126 -24.46 6.33 11.35
CA VAL A 126 -24.20 5.80 10.01
C VAL A 126 -24.90 6.69 8.99
N GLU A 127 -24.20 7.05 7.91
CA GLU A 127 -24.70 7.93 6.86
C GLU A 127 -25.97 7.37 6.21
N ALA A 128 -26.89 8.27 5.87
CA ALA A 128 -28.19 7.89 5.33
C ALA A 128 -28.04 7.06 4.04
N GLY A 129 -28.81 5.97 3.97
CA GLY A 129 -28.81 5.07 2.82
C GLY A 129 -27.59 4.16 2.72
N MET A 130 -26.68 4.12 3.70
CA MET A 130 -25.69 3.03 3.80
C MET A 130 -26.40 1.71 4.13
N LYS A 131 -26.58 0.89 3.11
CA LYS A 131 -27.25 -0.41 3.15
C LYS A 131 -26.55 -1.40 2.23
N ALA A 132 -26.72 -2.69 2.52
CA ALA A 132 -26.19 -3.76 1.68
C ALA A 132 -26.55 -3.55 0.19
N GLY A 133 -25.56 -3.75 -0.69
CA GLY A 133 -25.66 -3.52 -2.13
C GLY A 133 -25.35 -2.09 -2.59
N LYS A 134 -25.27 -1.09 -1.68
CA LYS A 134 -24.89 0.28 -2.07
C LYS A 134 -23.44 0.30 -2.57
N LYS A 135 -23.24 0.86 -3.77
CA LYS A 135 -21.91 1.21 -4.27
C LYS A 135 -21.42 2.45 -3.54
N VAL A 136 -20.15 2.41 -3.15
CA VAL A 136 -19.44 3.52 -2.51
C VAL A 136 -18.16 3.76 -3.26
N TYR A 137 -17.81 5.02 -3.40
CA TYR A 137 -16.54 5.46 -3.96
C TYR A 137 -15.58 5.79 -2.83
N ARG A 138 -14.28 5.72 -3.13
CA ARG A 138 -13.23 6.15 -2.22
C ARG A 138 -13.49 7.59 -1.78
N LYS A 139 -13.41 7.83 -0.47
CA LYS A 139 -13.75 9.07 0.23
C LYS A 139 -15.25 9.39 0.33
N ASP A 140 -16.15 8.49 -0.06
CA ASP A 140 -17.56 8.65 0.27
C ASP A 140 -17.73 8.65 1.79
N LEU A 141 -18.60 9.52 2.27
CA LEU A 141 -18.94 9.62 3.68
C LEU A 141 -19.69 8.37 4.16
N LEU A 142 -19.22 7.77 5.26
CA LEU A 142 -19.83 6.58 5.89
C LEU A 142 -20.57 6.89 7.18
N GLY A 143 -20.16 7.92 7.93
CA GLY A 143 -20.77 8.26 9.20
C GLY A 143 -19.87 9.05 10.13
N MET A 144 -20.25 9.09 11.42
CA MET A 144 -19.51 9.78 12.48
C MET A 144 -18.89 8.76 13.45
N ALA A 145 -17.64 9.02 13.84
CA ALA A 145 -16.98 8.24 14.89
C ALA A 145 -17.77 8.33 16.20
N GLY A 146 -17.89 7.20 16.89
CA GLY A 146 -18.59 7.07 18.16
C GLY A 146 -17.62 6.91 19.31
N GLN A 147 -18.02 6.15 20.32
CA GLN A 147 -17.24 5.94 21.53
C GLN A 147 -17.37 4.50 22.04
N CYS A 148 -16.43 4.11 22.89
CA CYS A 148 -16.50 2.91 23.71
C CYS A 148 -16.47 3.30 25.19
N HIS A 149 -17.24 2.60 26.03
CA HIS A 149 -17.17 2.69 27.50
C HIS A 149 -17.28 4.13 28.05
N ASP A 150 -18.22 4.92 27.53
CA ASP A 150 -18.41 6.34 27.89
C ASP A 150 -17.17 7.23 27.71
N SER A 151 -16.20 6.80 26.90
CA SER A 151 -15.03 7.61 26.56
C SER A 151 -15.44 8.92 25.90
N SER A 152 -14.83 10.02 26.37
CA SER A 152 -14.98 11.34 25.76
C SER A 152 -14.26 11.45 24.41
N ARG A 153 -13.29 10.56 24.15
CA ARG A 153 -12.54 10.52 22.89
C ARG A 153 -13.32 9.71 21.86
N LYS A 154 -13.65 10.35 20.73
CA LYS A 154 -14.32 9.66 19.62
C LYS A 154 -13.35 8.79 18.85
N LEU A 155 -13.78 7.59 18.50
CA LEU A 155 -12.97 6.60 17.80
C LEU A 155 -13.83 5.70 16.91
N ILE A 156 -13.14 4.94 16.06
CA ILE A 156 -13.69 3.76 15.40
C ILE A 156 -12.80 2.55 15.71
N HIS A 157 -13.38 1.36 15.72
CA HIS A 157 -12.60 0.14 15.50
C HIS A 157 -12.55 -0.10 13.98
N PHE A 158 -11.34 -0.17 13.41
CA PHE A 158 -11.10 -0.29 11.97
C PHE A 158 -10.32 -1.56 11.65
N GLU A 159 -10.88 -2.43 10.80
CA GLU A 159 -10.22 -3.66 10.33
C GLU A 159 -10.07 -3.70 8.82
N ILE A 160 -9.02 -4.38 8.36
CA ILE A 160 -8.83 -4.80 6.96
C ILE A 160 -8.60 -6.30 6.92
N ALA A 161 -9.37 -6.99 6.07
CA ALA A 161 -9.35 -8.45 6.02
C ALA A 161 -9.42 -9.03 4.61
N CYS A 162 -8.92 -10.26 4.43
CA CYS A 162 -9.09 -11.03 3.22
C CYS A 162 -9.15 -12.55 3.51
N ASP A 163 -9.54 -13.34 2.50
CA ASP A 163 -9.49 -14.79 2.56
C ASP A 163 -8.13 -15.35 2.10
N ASP A 164 -7.96 -16.66 2.16
CA ASP A 164 -6.70 -17.34 1.82
C ASP A 164 -6.29 -17.12 0.34
N ALA A 165 -7.26 -17.07 -0.58
CA ALA A 165 -6.99 -16.90 -2.01
C ALA A 165 -6.53 -15.47 -2.32
N ASN A 166 -7.20 -14.48 -1.73
CA ASN A 166 -6.88 -13.07 -1.93
C ASN A 166 -5.61 -12.65 -1.20
N LEU A 167 -5.27 -13.27 -0.06
CA LEU A 167 -3.95 -13.12 0.55
C LEU A 167 -2.85 -13.51 -0.45
N GLY A 168 -2.98 -14.70 -1.07
CA GLY A 168 -2.01 -15.19 -2.05
C GLY A 168 -1.79 -14.21 -3.21
N LYS A 169 -2.85 -13.54 -3.68
CA LYS A 169 -2.75 -12.49 -4.71
C LYS A 169 -2.11 -11.20 -4.18
N LEU A 170 -2.48 -10.76 -2.97
CA LEU A 170 -2.00 -9.51 -2.37
C LEU A 170 -0.50 -9.52 -2.10
N ILE A 171 0.02 -10.63 -1.57
CA ILE A 171 1.41 -10.69 -1.09
C ILE A 171 2.30 -11.69 -1.84
N GLY A 172 1.74 -12.45 -2.80
CA GLY A 172 2.50 -13.39 -3.64
C GLY A 172 2.85 -14.73 -2.97
N ARG A 173 2.33 -15.04 -1.78
CA ARG A 173 2.59 -16.28 -1.03
C ARG A 173 1.46 -16.63 -0.07
N SER A 174 1.39 -17.90 0.33
CA SER A 174 0.39 -18.44 1.27
C SER A 174 0.98 -18.93 2.60
N ASP A 175 2.32 -18.95 2.70
CA ASP A 175 3.07 -19.32 3.88
C ASP A 175 4.00 -18.18 4.33
N ASN A 176 4.56 -18.32 5.55
CA ASN A 176 5.41 -17.29 6.15
C ASN A 176 6.78 -17.15 5.46
N LYS A 177 7.23 -18.16 4.71
CA LYS A 177 8.57 -18.20 4.15
C LYS A 177 8.57 -17.50 2.78
N LEU A 178 9.40 -16.48 2.64
CA LEU A 178 9.69 -15.93 1.31
C LEU A 178 10.71 -16.86 0.64
N ASP A 179 10.44 -17.29 -0.58
CA ASP A 179 11.39 -18.09 -1.35
C ASP A 179 12.55 -17.20 -1.81
N LEU A 180 13.72 -17.39 -1.17
CA LEU A 180 14.90 -16.58 -1.44
C LEU A 180 15.79 -17.10 -2.58
N SER A 181 15.38 -18.19 -3.25
CA SER A 181 16.18 -18.90 -4.26
C SER A 181 15.93 -18.46 -5.71
N ARG A 182 15.04 -17.49 -5.92
CA ARG A 182 14.64 -16.96 -7.24
C ARG A 182 14.23 -15.51 -7.12
N ASP A 183 14.08 -14.84 -8.26
CA ASP A 183 13.49 -13.51 -8.26
C ASP A 183 12.04 -13.55 -7.73
N GLY A 184 11.68 -12.52 -6.97
CA GLY A 184 10.31 -12.22 -6.58
C GLY A 184 9.41 -11.88 -7.77
N ARG A 185 8.19 -11.46 -7.49
CA ARG A 185 7.14 -11.34 -8.50
C ARG A 185 7.38 -10.18 -9.48
N THR A 186 6.87 -10.32 -10.71
CA THR A 186 7.00 -9.32 -11.80
C THR A 186 5.67 -8.77 -12.31
N ASP A 187 4.56 -9.38 -11.92
CA ASP A 187 3.20 -8.89 -12.15
C ASP A 187 2.88 -7.65 -11.28
N VAL A 188 3.48 -7.57 -10.08
CA VAL A 188 3.35 -6.47 -9.13
C VAL A 188 4.74 -6.01 -8.68
N LEU A 189 5.11 -4.77 -8.98
CA LEU A 189 6.33 -4.15 -8.45
C LEU A 189 6.05 -2.73 -8.00
N PHE A 190 6.47 -2.36 -6.79
CA PHE A 190 6.40 -1.00 -6.27
C PHE A 190 7.34 -0.84 -5.07
N GLY A 191 7.52 0.40 -4.63
CA GLY A 191 8.31 0.71 -3.46
C GLY A 191 9.80 0.49 -3.67
N GLU A 192 10.50 0.06 -2.62
CA GLU A 192 11.93 -0.20 -2.68
C GLU A 192 12.23 -1.54 -3.38
N MET A 193 13.23 -1.56 -4.26
CA MET A 193 13.71 -2.77 -4.94
C MET A 193 14.88 -3.35 -4.16
N TYR A 194 14.84 -4.65 -3.86
CA TYR A 194 15.84 -5.34 -3.07
C TYR A 194 16.66 -6.30 -3.93
N PHE A 195 17.95 -6.36 -3.67
CA PHE A 195 18.91 -7.24 -4.31
C PHE A 195 19.56 -8.08 -3.24
N LEU A 196 19.40 -9.40 -3.32
CA LEU A 196 19.95 -10.36 -2.38
C LEU A 196 21.35 -10.78 -2.84
N LEU A 197 22.37 -10.34 -2.12
CA LEU A 197 23.78 -10.64 -2.40
C LEU A 197 24.18 -11.86 -1.58
N PRO A 198 24.45 -13.02 -2.19
CA PRO A 198 24.92 -14.19 -1.45
C PRO A 198 26.31 -13.93 -0.86
N ALA A 199 26.66 -14.64 0.22
CA ALA A 199 28.03 -14.66 0.72
C ALA A 199 29.00 -15.09 -0.40
N GLY A 200 30.19 -14.47 -0.44
CA GLY A 200 31.15 -14.64 -1.54
C GLY A 200 30.95 -13.66 -2.71
N THR A 201 29.96 -12.77 -2.66
CA THR A 201 29.83 -11.66 -3.64
C THR A 201 31.07 -10.77 -3.61
N ARG A 202 31.63 -10.47 -4.79
CA ARG A 202 32.82 -9.61 -4.99
C ARG A 202 32.46 -8.13 -4.90
N PHE A 203 33.26 -7.38 -4.15
CA PHE A 203 33.23 -5.92 -4.13
C PHE A 203 34.51 -5.35 -4.72
N TYR A 204 34.40 -4.23 -5.43
CA TYR A 204 35.50 -3.57 -6.12
C TYR A 204 35.80 -2.19 -5.54
N VAL A 205 37.06 -1.76 -5.64
CA VAL A 205 37.54 -0.48 -5.08
C VAL A 205 36.95 0.74 -5.82
N LYS A 206 36.65 0.59 -7.12
CA LYS A 206 36.10 1.64 -8.00
C LYS A 206 35.06 1.08 -8.97
N GLU A 207 34.25 1.95 -9.58
CA GLU A 207 33.27 1.57 -10.63
C GLU A 207 33.99 0.79 -11.74
N PRO A 208 33.63 -0.48 -11.98
CA PRO A 208 34.19 -1.23 -13.08
C PRO A 208 33.59 -0.85 -14.44
N PRO A 209 34.17 -1.33 -15.56
CA PRO A 209 33.62 -1.07 -16.89
C PRO A 209 32.15 -1.50 -17.02
N ARG A 210 31.34 -0.63 -17.63
CA ARG A 210 29.88 -0.81 -17.78
C ARG A 210 29.45 -1.92 -18.75
N ASN A 211 30.41 -2.54 -19.41
CA ASN A 211 30.22 -3.62 -20.37
C ASN A 211 30.87 -4.94 -19.91
N GLN A 212 31.29 -5.03 -18.64
CA GLN A 212 31.90 -6.22 -18.07
C GLN A 212 31.15 -6.64 -16.81
N SER A 213 30.58 -7.84 -16.82
CA SER A 213 29.81 -8.37 -15.69
C SER A 213 30.70 -8.89 -14.55
N THR A 214 31.84 -9.48 -14.88
CA THR A 214 32.87 -9.97 -13.94
C THR A 214 34.25 -9.49 -14.37
N PRO A 215 34.61 -8.23 -14.05
CA PRO A 215 35.88 -7.63 -14.45
C PRO A 215 37.03 -8.24 -13.65
N GLU A 216 38.20 -8.37 -14.29
CA GLU A 216 39.48 -8.77 -13.67
C GLU A 216 40.16 -7.60 -12.91
N THR A 217 39.35 -6.69 -12.35
CA THR A 217 39.84 -5.54 -11.57
C THR A 217 40.10 -5.92 -10.12
N GLU A 218 40.91 -5.12 -9.43
CA GLU A 218 41.22 -5.30 -8.01
C GLU A 218 39.94 -5.45 -7.16
N THR A 219 39.79 -6.65 -6.59
CA THR A 219 38.72 -6.96 -5.65
C THR A 219 39.08 -6.37 -4.29
N LEU A 220 38.23 -5.49 -3.78
CA LEU A 220 38.37 -4.90 -2.44
C LEU A 220 38.21 -5.99 -1.38
N GLN A 221 37.12 -6.75 -1.45
CA GLN A 221 36.82 -7.85 -0.54
C GLN A 221 35.70 -8.75 -1.09
N LEU A 222 35.53 -9.93 -0.48
CA LEU A 222 34.35 -10.78 -0.64
C LEU A 222 33.40 -10.56 0.54
N SER A 223 32.09 -10.57 0.29
CA SER A 223 31.11 -10.65 1.38
C SER A 223 31.32 -11.93 2.19
N LYS A 224 31.31 -11.80 3.52
CA LYS A 224 31.38 -12.94 4.46
C LYS A 224 30.00 -13.47 4.83
N GLU A 225 28.97 -12.66 4.62
CA GLU A 225 27.57 -12.93 4.96
C GLU A 225 26.67 -12.55 3.77
N MET A 226 25.42 -12.99 3.81
CA MET A 226 24.41 -12.49 2.89
C MET A 226 24.10 -11.02 3.23
N LEU A 227 24.01 -10.19 2.20
CA LEU A 227 23.63 -8.78 2.31
C LEU A 227 22.43 -8.51 1.41
N ILE A 228 21.64 -7.50 1.76
CA ILE A 228 20.55 -7.02 0.94
C ILE A 228 20.84 -5.56 0.57
N VAL A 229 20.77 -5.23 -0.72
CA VAL A 229 20.86 -3.84 -1.18
C VAL A 229 19.46 -3.38 -1.56
N GLY A 230 18.98 -2.31 -0.95
CA GLY A 230 17.72 -1.66 -1.29
C GLY A 230 17.94 -0.42 -2.14
N LEU A 231 17.18 -0.28 -3.22
CA LEU A 231 17.11 0.88 -4.10
C LEU A 231 15.75 1.54 -3.98
N ARG A 232 15.68 2.71 -3.34
CA ARG A 232 14.45 3.49 -3.19
C ARG A 232 14.57 4.84 -3.89
N TYR A 233 13.81 5.02 -4.96
CA TYR A 233 13.65 6.33 -5.58
C TYR A 233 12.73 7.21 -4.74
N ALA A 234 12.99 8.52 -4.72
CA ALA A 234 12.21 9.49 -3.96
C ALA A 234 10.80 9.72 -4.54
N GLU A 235 10.55 9.34 -5.80
CA GLU A 235 9.20 9.22 -6.35
C GLU A 235 8.41 10.53 -6.40
N GLY A 236 9.09 11.67 -6.39
CA GLY A 236 8.44 12.98 -6.28
C GLY A 236 8.09 13.41 -4.86
N ASP A 237 8.40 12.61 -3.84
CA ASP A 237 8.16 12.87 -2.42
C ASP A 237 9.32 13.63 -1.75
N GLY A 238 9.03 14.28 -0.62
CA GLY A 238 10.00 15.06 0.14
C GLY A 238 10.29 16.46 -0.41
N ALA A 239 11.37 17.06 0.12
CA ALA A 239 11.77 18.43 -0.22
C ALA A 239 12.04 18.58 -1.72
N PRO A 240 11.71 19.73 -2.35
CA PRO A 240 11.84 19.92 -3.81
C PRO A 240 13.17 19.47 -4.42
N ALA A 241 14.30 19.71 -3.74
CA ALA A 241 15.65 19.35 -4.19
C ALA A 241 16.03 17.87 -3.99
N GLN A 242 15.10 17.03 -3.53
CA GLN A 242 15.31 15.61 -3.25
C GLN A 242 14.34 14.69 -4.01
N ARG A 243 13.36 15.27 -4.72
CA ARG A 243 12.24 14.55 -5.34
C ARG A 243 12.64 13.57 -6.43
N GLY A 244 13.81 13.75 -7.05
CA GLY A 244 14.37 12.87 -8.06
C GLY A 244 15.49 11.96 -7.56
N ASP A 245 15.73 11.89 -6.26
CA ASP A 245 16.88 11.16 -5.72
C ASP A 245 16.68 9.64 -5.73
N LEU A 246 17.80 8.91 -5.73
CA LEU A 246 17.86 7.50 -5.36
C LEU A 246 18.58 7.35 -4.03
N LEU A 247 17.96 6.64 -3.09
CA LEU A 247 18.57 6.17 -1.86
C LEU A 247 19.00 4.72 -2.03
N ILE A 248 20.27 4.44 -1.74
CA ILE A 248 20.84 3.10 -1.72
C ILE A 248 21.13 2.73 -0.28
N THR A 249 20.46 1.70 0.21
CA THR A 249 20.63 1.21 1.58
C THR A 249 21.17 -0.21 1.55
N THR A 250 22.07 -0.55 2.46
CA THR A 250 22.53 -1.93 2.64
C THR A 250 22.00 -2.44 3.97
N TYR A 251 21.45 -3.65 3.96
CA TYR A 251 20.88 -4.33 5.10
C TYR A 251 21.58 -5.67 5.31
N ARG A 252 21.64 -6.12 6.56
CA ARG A 252 21.90 -7.51 6.91
C ARG A 252 20.63 -8.34 6.68
N ALA A 253 20.79 -9.66 6.78
CA ALA A 253 19.71 -10.64 6.58
C ALA A 253 18.49 -10.42 7.50
N ASP A 254 18.70 -9.86 8.69
CA ASP A 254 17.68 -9.55 9.69
C ASP A 254 17.00 -8.18 9.50
N GLY A 255 17.45 -7.40 8.52
CA GLY A 255 16.97 -6.05 8.25
C GLY A 255 17.77 -4.94 8.91
N GLU A 256 18.83 -5.24 9.68
CA GLU A 256 19.67 -4.21 10.26
C GLU A 256 20.38 -3.41 9.15
N ARG A 257 20.22 -2.10 9.18
CA ARG A 257 20.84 -1.19 8.22
C ARG A 257 22.33 -1.01 8.51
N ILE A 258 23.15 -1.16 7.49
CA ILE A 258 24.60 -0.93 7.53
C ILE A 258 24.90 0.51 7.13
N GLY A 259 25.23 1.34 8.12
CA GLY A 259 25.60 2.74 7.92
C GLY A 259 24.49 3.62 7.34
N GLN A 260 24.85 4.83 6.92
CA GLN A 260 23.90 5.75 6.29
C GLN A 260 23.69 5.38 4.81
N SER A 261 22.48 5.58 4.30
CA SER A 261 22.13 5.33 2.90
C SER A 261 22.90 6.30 2.02
N LEU A 262 23.42 5.79 0.90
CA LEU A 262 24.01 6.64 -0.11
C LEU A 262 22.90 7.34 -0.87
N ARG A 263 23.07 8.65 -1.04
CA ARG A 263 22.15 9.50 -1.79
C ARG A 263 22.77 9.78 -3.16
N LEU A 264 22.03 9.46 -4.21
CA LEU A 264 22.35 9.83 -5.59
C LEU A 264 21.34 10.88 -6.06
N PRO A 265 21.73 12.17 -6.08
CA PRO A 265 20.83 13.24 -6.47
C PRO A 265 20.34 13.10 -7.91
N GLU A 266 19.07 13.44 -8.16
CA GLU A 266 18.46 13.49 -9.49
C GLU A 266 18.55 12.16 -10.29
N ALA A 267 18.85 11.05 -9.62
CA ALA A 267 19.03 9.74 -10.25
C ALA A 267 17.80 9.28 -11.05
N GLU A 268 16.59 9.70 -10.64
CA GLU A 268 15.35 9.46 -11.37
C GLU A 268 15.39 10.07 -12.78
N TYR A 269 15.78 11.35 -12.87
CA TYR A 269 15.82 12.09 -14.13
C TYR A 269 17.02 11.70 -15.00
N LEU A 270 18.10 11.21 -14.39
CA LEU A 270 19.31 10.76 -15.08
C LEU A 270 19.24 9.30 -15.57
N LEU A 271 18.19 8.54 -15.27
CA LEU A 271 18.06 7.13 -15.64
C LEU A 271 18.20 6.90 -17.15
N TYR A 272 17.52 7.71 -17.97
CA TYR A 272 17.59 7.58 -19.44
C TYR A 272 19.02 7.82 -19.95
N ALA A 273 19.68 8.86 -19.46
CA ALA A 273 21.06 9.16 -19.83
C ALA A 273 22.02 8.05 -19.36
N SER A 274 21.82 7.52 -18.16
CA SER A 274 22.61 6.40 -17.61
C SER A 274 22.43 5.12 -18.41
N ALA A 275 21.20 4.79 -18.80
CA ALA A 275 20.91 3.63 -19.64
C ALA A 275 21.58 3.71 -21.01
N ASN A 276 21.54 4.89 -21.65
CA ASN A 276 22.26 5.14 -22.90
C ASN A 276 23.77 5.04 -22.75
N LYS A 277 24.35 5.57 -21.66
CA LYS A 277 25.80 5.43 -21.39
C LYS A 277 26.23 3.98 -21.25
N ILE A 278 25.43 3.14 -20.60
CA ILE A 278 25.71 1.69 -20.50
C ILE A 278 25.57 1.04 -21.88
N SER A 279 24.49 1.33 -22.62
CA SER A 279 24.28 0.81 -23.97
C SER A 279 25.45 1.14 -24.91
N LEU A 280 25.92 2.39 -24.90
CA LEU A 280 27.04 2.87 -25.71
C LEU A 280 28.41 2.31 -25.28
N ALA A 281 28.54 1.75 -24.07
CA ALA A 281 29.77 1.09 -23.64
C ALA A 281 29.99 -0.27 -24.35
N TYR A 282 28.96 -0.81 -24.99
CA TYR A 282 29.07 -2.01 -25.81
C TYR A 282 29.44 -1.65 -27.27
N PRO A 283 30.18 -2.53 -27.97
CA PRO A 283 30.45 -2.39 -29.39
C PRO A 283 29.17 -2.21 -30.22
N GLU A 284 29.28 -1.47 -31.32
CA GLU A 284 28.21 -1.33 -32.30
C GLU A 284 27.73 -2.72 -32.78
N GLY A 285 26.42 -2.95 -32.77
CA GLY A 285 25.81 -4.27 -33.04
C GLY A 285 25.64 -5.21 -31.83
N LYS A 286 26.23 -4.90 -30.67
CA LYS A 286 26.05 -5.67 -29.41
C LYS A 286 25.45 -4.83 -28.28
N ARG A 287 24.90 -3.67 -28.61
CA ARG A 287 24.37 -2.73 -27.62
C ARG A 287 23.06 -3.24 -27.04
N PRO A 288 22.92 -3.33 -25.71
CA PRO A 288 21.62 -3.59 -25.11
C PRO A 288 20.67 -2.43 -25.38
N ALA A 289 19.39 -2.74 -25.55
CA ALA A 289 18.35 -1.73 -25.72
C ALA A 289 18.35 -0.78 -24.51
N PRO A 290 18.44 0.56 -24.69
CA PRO A 290 18.38 1.50 -23.58
C PRO A 290 17.12 1.35 -22.72
N SER A 291 16.00 0.93 -23.31
CA SER A 291 14.75 0.63 -22.61
C SER A 291 14.89 -0.54 -21.63
N ALA A 292 15.57 -1.62 -22.03
CA ALA A 292 15.86 -2.76 -21.15
C ALA A 292 16.86 -2.36 -20.04
N VAL A 293 17.90 -1.60 -20.39
CA VAL A 293 18.86 -1.10 -19.38
C VAL A 293 18.19 -0.14 -18.40
N TYR A 294 17.23 0.67 -18.85
CA TYR A 294 16.44 1.54 -17.96
C TYR A 294 15.71 0.69 -16.90
N GLU A 295 15.04 -0.38 -17.31
CA GLU A 295 14.34 -1.29 -16.40
C GLU A 295 15.30 -2.04 -15.48
N LEU A 296 16.46 -2.46 -15.99
CA LEU A 296 17.52 -3.04 -15.16
C LEU A 296 17.92 -2.07 -14.05
N LEU A 297 18.17 -0.79 -14.37
CA LEU A 297 18.57 0.20 -13.38
C LEU A 297 17.45 0.56 -12.39
N ARG A 298 16.18 0.48 -12.83
CA ARG A 298 14.98 0.84 -12.07
C ARG A 298 14.50 -0.28 -11.15
N PHE A 299 14.34 -1.49 -11.70
CA PHE A 299 13.70 -2.64 -11.07
C PHE A 299 14.69 -3.77 -10.73
N GLY A 300 15.93 -3.68 -11.23
CA GLY A 300 16.89 -4.79 -11.15
C GLY A 300 16.65 -5.91 -12.14
N ARG A 301 15.56 -5.85 -12.92
CA ARG A 301 15.09 -6.89 -13.83
C ARG A 301 14.24 -6.29 -14.95
N ILE A 302 14.11 -7.04 -16.04
CA ILE A 302 13.27 -6.66 -17.18
C ILE A 302 11.84 -7.10 -16.92
N VAL A 303 10.91 -6.18 -17.10
CA VAL A 303 9.47 -6.40 -16.93
C VAL A 303 8.69 -6.05 -18.20
N GLY A 304 9.28 -5.26 -19.09
CA GLY A 304 8.74 -4.89 -20.39
C GLY A 304 9.13 -5.86 -21.52
N PRO A 305 8.68 -5.56 -22.75
CA PRO A 305 8.86 -6.45 -23.89
C PRO A 305 10.29 -6.45 -24.47
N ASP A 306 11.10 -5.42 -24.19
CA ASP A 306 12.45 -5.30 -24.72
C ASP A 306 13.43 -6.19 -23.93
N PRO A 307 14.00 -7.26 -24.51
CA PRO A 307 14.89 -8.15 -23.78
C PRO A 307 16.24 -7.47 -23.48
N LEU A 308 16.84 -7.84 -22.35
CA LEU A 308 18.21 -7.44 -22.03
C LEU A 308 19.20 -8.35 -22.78
N VAL A 309 19.83 -7.82 -23.82
CA VAL A 309 20.81 -8.53 -24.63
C VAL A 309 22.11 -7.71 -24.72
N PRO A 310 23.24 -8.22 -24.20
CA PRO A 310 23.40 -9.51 -23.53
C PRO A 310 22.72 -9.53 -22.14
N SER A 311 22.39 -10.71 -21.61
CA SER A 311 21.63 -10.84 -20.36
C SER A 311 22.45 -10.47 -19.12
N ASP A 312 23.78 -10.43 -19.23
CA ASP A 312 24.73 -10.17 -18.16
C ASP A 312 25.15 -8.69 -18.08
N VAL A 313 24.41 -7.77 -18.72
CA VAL A 313 24.68 -6.33 -18.60
C VAL A 313 24.77 -5.95 -17.12
N PRO A 314 25.90 -5.36 -16.67
CA PRO A 314 26.12 -5.12 -15.26
C PRO A 314 25.28 -3.96 -14.74
N HIS A 315 24.82 -4.10 -13.51
CA HIS A 315 24.17 -3.05 -12.73
C HIS A 315 25.09 -2.60 -11.61
N TRP A 316 26.12 -1.83 -11.98
CA TRP A 316 27.12 -1.34 -11.01
C TRP A 316 26.54 -0.29 -10.06
N ARG A 317 26.69 -0.51 -8.75
CA ARG A 317 26.38 0.46 -7.69
C ARG A 317 27.49 0.48 -6.64
N GLU A 318 27.83 1.66 -6.15
CA GLU A 318 28.54 1.79 -4.87
C GLU A 318 27.55 1.54 -3.73
N ILE A 319 27.96 0.78 -2.71
CA ILE A 319 27.17 0.50 -1.51
C ILE A 319 28.01 0.70 -0.25
N VAL A 320 27.34 0.83 0.90
CA VAL A 320 28.00 0.87 2.21
C VAL A 320 28.19 -0.55 2.72
N LEU A 321 29.39 -0.84 3.20
CA LEU A 321 29.80 -2.12 3.76
C LEU A 321 30.25 -1.89 5.22
N PRO A 322 30.28 -2.93 6.06
CA PRO A 322 30.79 -2.81 7.43
C PRO A 322 32.22 -2.25 7.51
N THR A 323 33.02 -2.43 6.45
CA THR A 323 34.42 -2.02 6.36
C THR A 323 34.64 -0.75 5.54
N GLY A 324 33.59 -0.08 5.05
CA GLY A 324 33.71 1.14 4.24
C GLY A 324 32.68 1.19 3.10
N LYS A 325 33.14 1.47 1.87
CA LYS A 325 32.31 1.46 0.67
C LYS A 325 32.93 0.56 -0.39
N GLY A 326 32.11 0.01 -1.28
CA GLY A 326 32.57 -0.80 -2.39
C GLY A 326 31.55 -0.90 -3.51
N TRP A 327 32.04 -1.20 -4.72
CA TRP A 327 31.22 -1.36 -5.91
C TRP A 327 30.79 -2.81 -6.10
N VAL A 328 29.52 -3.03 -6.43
CA VAL A 328 28.93 -4.36 -6.68
C VAL A 328 28.08 -4.34 -7.95
N ASN A 329 28.06 -5.46 -8.67
CA ASN A 329 27.16 -5.68 -9.79
C ASN A 329 25.86 -6.28 -9.25
N LEU A 330 24.79 -5.49 -9.19
CA LEU A 330 23.47 -5.95 -8.71
C LEU A 330 22.75 -6.88 -9.70
N ASN A 331 23.27 -7.05 -10.92
CA ASN A 331 22.83 -8.05 -11.89
C ASN A 331 23.84 -9.21 -12.03
N GLY A 332 24.70 -9.40 -11.02
CA GLY A 332 25.63 -10.51 -10.97
C GLY A 332 24.94 -11.87 -10.83
N ALA A 333 25.65 -12.94 -11.17
CA ALA A 333 25.15 -14.31 -11.03
C ALA A 333 24.78 -14.63 -9.57
N GLY A 334 23.64 -15.28 -9.36
CA GLY A 334 23.14 -15.66 -8.03
C GLY A 334 22.51 -14.51 -7.23
N ILE A 335 22.41 -13.30 -7.79
CA ILE A 335 21.70 -12.18 -7.14
C ILE A 335 20.22 -12.21 -7.53
N HIS A 336 19.37 -12.36 -6.52
CA HIS A 336 17.91 -12.40 -6.67
C HIS A 336 17.25 -11.08 -6.30
N LYS A 337 16.19 -10.71 -7.03
CA LYS A 337 15.54 -9.39 -6.93
C LYS A 337 14.17 -9.51 -6.28
N TYR A 338 13.82 -8.56 -5.42
CA TYR A 338 12.51 -8.46 -4.75
C TYR A 338 12.08 -7.00 -4.69
N SER A 339 10.88 -6.75 -4.17
CA SER A 339 10.34 -5.42 -3.92
C SER A 339 9.48 -5.39 -2.67
N ASP A 340 8.99 -4.21 -2.28
CA ASP A 340 7.96 -4.09 -1.22
C ASP A 340 6.72 -4.96 -1.52
N ALA A 341 6.44 -5.27 -2.79
CA ALA A 341 5.33 -6.14 -3.19
C ALA A 341 5.50 -7.61 -2.79
N ASP A 342 6.71 -8.03 -2.42
CA ASP A 342 7.03 -9.40 -1.99
C ASP A 342 6.93 -9.57 -0.46
N PHE A 343 6.58 -8.50 0.28
CA PHE A 343 6.43 -8.52 1.75
C PHE A 343 7.65 -9.16 2.45
N PRO A 344 8.85 -8.57 2.30
CA PRO A 344 10.08 -9.22 2.70
C PRO A 344 10.26 -9.33 4.23
N PRO A 345 10.86 -10.44 4.72
CA PRO A 345 11.08 -10.68 6.15
C PRO A 345 12.11 -9.74 6.78
N TRP A 346 13.07 -9.20 6.02
CA TRP A 346 13.99 -8.16 6.51
C TRP A 346 13.31 -6.80 6.73
N HIS A 347 12.04 -6.67 6.34
CA HIS A 347 11.17 -5.58 6.76
C HIS A 347 10.07 -6.06 7.72
N HIS A 348 10.30 -7.17 8.42
CA HIS A 348 9.45 -7.73 9.47
C HIS A 348 8.06 -8.20 9.02
N TRP A 349 7.85 -8.40 7.72
CA TRP A 349 6.61 -8.95 7.20
C TRP A 349 6.54 -10.47 7.41
N HIS A 350 5.60 -10.90 8.25
CA HIS A 350 5.41 -12.30 8.61
C HIS A 350 3.94 -12.71 8.60
N LEU A 351 3.67 -13.90 8.09
CA LEU A 351 2.35 -14.52 8.22
C LEU A 351 2.31 -15.29 9.52
N VAL A 352 1.34 -14.97 10.37
CA VAL A 352 1.15 -15.61 11.66
C VAL A 352 -0.17 -16.36 11.65
N ARG A 353 -0.13 -17.61 12.08
CA ARG A 353 -1.30 -18.44 12.36
C ARG A 353 -1.04 -19.16 13.68
N GLU A 354 -2.09 -19.48 14.41
CA GLU A 354 -1.97 -20.40 15.55
C GLU A 354 -1.54 -21.78 15.05
N GLU A 355 -0.69 -22.46 15.81
CA GLU A 355 -0.23 -23.82 15.46
C GLU A 355 -1.39 -24.81 15.56
N ASP A 356 -1.44 -25.82 14.69
CA ASP A 356 -2.55 -26.79 14.59
C ASP A 356 -2.82 -27.58 15.89
N HIS A 357 -1.91 -27.51 16.88
CA HIS A 357 -2.04 -28.14 18.20
C HIS A 357 -2.23 -27.14 19.35
N SER A 358 -2.15 -25.83 19.07
CA SER A 358 -2.50 -24.79 20.02
C SER A 358 -4.02 -24.60 20.02
N ARG A 359 -4.61 -24.42 21.19
CA ARG A 359 -6.06 -24.32 21.39
C ARG A 359 -6.64 -23.09 20.68
N SER A 360 -6.92 -23.16 19.38
CA SER A 360 -7.78 -22.18 18.69
C SER A 360 -9.26 -22.36 19.09
N VAL A 361 -9.51 -22.51 20.39
CA VAL A 361 -10.86 -22.64 20.96
C VAL A 361 -11.30 -21.31 21.54
N ASP A 362 -10.35 -20.47 22.02
CA ASP A 362 -10.65 -19.22 22.69
C ASP A 362 -10.00 -17.97 22.04
N SER A 363 -10.19 -16.77 22.63
CA SER A 363 -9.77 -15.48 22.08
C SER A 363 -8.29 -15.13 22.30
N ARG A 364 -7.56 -15.89 23.13
CA ARG A 364 -6.18 -15.58 23.53
C ARG A 364 -5.19 -15.98 22.46
N CYS A 365 -4.18 -15.15 22.22
CA CYS A 365 -3.10 -15.41 21.28
C CYS A 365 -2.08 -16.40 21.86
N ALA A 366 -1.93 -17.54 21.20
CA ALA A 366 -0.88 -18.53 21.51
C ALA A 366 0.24 -18.58 20.46
N ALA A 367 0.27 -17.66 19.50
CA ALA A 367 1.25 -17.68 18.41
C ALA A 367 2.65 -17.31 18.89
N SER A 368 3.62 -18.21 18.72
CA SER A 368 5.03 -18.01 19.11
C SER A 368 5.69 -16.80 18.45
N ALA A 369 5.26 -16.47 17.22
CA ALA A 369 5.71 -15.27 16.50
C ALA A 369 5.25 -13.95 17.15
N VAL A 370 4.19 -13.98 17.95
CA VAL A 370 3.72 -12.83 18.74
C VAL A 370 4.33 -12.87 20.13
N SER A 371 4.25 -14.01 20.82
CA SER A 371 4.69 -14.13 22.21
C SER A 371 6.18 -13.85 22.40
N ARG A 372 7.05 -14.20 21.43
CA ARG A 372 8.49 -13.89 21.48
C ARG A 372 8.79 -12.38 21.62
N TRP A 373 7.93 -11.52 21.11
CA TRP A 373 8.09 -10.07 21.23
C TRP A 373 7.53 -9.50 22.51
N LEU A 374 6.75 -10.30 23.25
CA LEU A 374 6.07 -9.89 24.48
C LEU A 374 6.73 -10.51 25.72
N ASP A 375 7.42 -11.63 25.57
CA ASP A 375 8.23 -12.30 26.58
C ASP A 375 9.56 -11.54 26.79
N LEU A 376 9.62 -10.71 27.84
CA LEU A 376 10.74 -9.79 28.06
C LEU A 376 11.87 -10.43 28.87
N ASP A 377 11.58 -11.44 29.68
CA ASP A 377 12.57 -12.15 30.49
C ASP A 377 13.06 -13.47 29.87
N GLY A 378 12.36 -13.95 28.83
CA GLY A 378 12.74 -15.13 28.05
C GLY A 378 12.40 -16.45 28.75
N ASP A 379 11.52 -16.46 29.74
CA ASP A 379 11.11 -17.66 30.48
C ASP A 379 10.11 -18.54 29.71
N GLY A 380 9.62 -18.07 28.55
CA GLY A 380 8.67 -18.74 27.68
C GLY A 380 7.20 -18.52 28.06
N LYS A 381 6.92 -17.65 29.04
CA LYS A 381 5.58 -17.24 29.48
C LYS A 381 5.46 -15.73 29.33
N VAL A 382 4.31 -15.28 28.85
CA VAL A 382 4.03 -13.84 28.74
C VAL A 382 3.03 -13.46 29.82
N THR A 383 3.49 -12.70 30.81
CA THR A 383 2.61 -12.10 31.82
C THR A 383 1.91 -10.84 31.27
N GLU A 384 0.82 -10.41 31.90
CA GLU A 384 0.13 -9.17 31.53
C GLU A 384 1.06 -7.94 31.65
N GLN A 385 1.94 -7.93 32.66
CA GLN A 385 2.89 -6.84 32.87
C GLN A 385 3.95 -6.77 31.77
N GLU A 386 4.49 -7.92 31.36
CA GLU A 386 5.45 -7.98 30.25
C GLU A 386 4.79 -7.60 28.94
N ALA A 387 3.59 -8.11 28.67
CA ALA A 387 2.83 -7.76 27.48
C ALA A 387 2.61 -6.24 27.39
N LEU A 388 2.15 -5.59 28.46
CA LEU A 388 1.94 -4.15 28.47
C LEU A 388 3.26 -3.38 28.26
N LYS A 389 4.33 -3.78 28.95
CA LYS A 389 5.64 -3.13 28.84
C LYS A 389 6.25 -3.32 27.45
N ALA A 390 6.09 -4.49 26.84
CA ALA A 390 6.52 -4.77 25.48
C ALA A 390 5.70 -3.97 24.46
N LEU A 391 4.39 -3.83 24.66
CA LEU A 391 3.52 -3.02 23.81
C LEU A 391 3.79 -1.51 23.93
N ASP A 392 4.48 -1.06 24.99
CA ASP A 392 5.02 0.30 25.09
C ASP A 392 6.37 0.48 24.38
N ASP A 393 7.07 -0.61 24.03
CA ASP A 393 8.31 -0.56 23.26
C ASP A 393 8.05 -0.33 21.76
N GLN A 394 8.65 0.73 21.21
CA GLN A 394 8.45 1.10 19.82
C GLN A 394 8.95 0.04 18.83
N THR A 395 10.04 -0.68 19.15
CA THR A 395 10.58 -1.72 18.27
C THR A 395 9.66 -2.93 18.23
N ALA A 396 9.11 -3.35 19.37
CA ALA A 396 8.10 -4.40 19.44
C ALA A 396 6.83 -3.99 18.66
N ARG A 397 6.33 -2.76 18.83
CA ARG A 397 5.16 -2.26 18.10
C ARG A 397 5.37 -2.28 16.59
N GLU A 398 6.53 -1.83 16.10
CA GLU A 398 6.88 -1.83 14.68
C GLU A 398 6.96 -3.25 14.08
N ARG A 399 7.43 -4.22 14.86
CA ARG A 399 7.48 -5.63 14.44
C ARG A 399 6.09 -6.26 14.42
N LEU A 400 5.29 -5.99 15.46
CA LEU A 400 3.92 -6.50 15.58
C LEU A 400 2.99 -5.89 14.51
N SER A 401 3.19 -4.63 14.12
CA SER A 401 2.36 -3.97 13.10
C SER A 401 2.51 -4.62 11.72
N ARG A 402 3.63 -5.28 11.42
CA ARG A 402 3.90 -5.95 10.14
C ARG A 402 3.61 -7.44 10.13
N LEU A 403 2.91 -7.93 11.15
CA LEU A 403 2.33 -9.26 11.12
C LEU A 403 1.04 -9.25 10.28
N ILE A 404 0.83 -10.33 9.53
CA ILE A 404 -0.42 -10.63 8.84
C ILE A 404 -0.99 -11.84 9.55
N CYS A 405 -2.02 -11.62 10.37
CA CYS A 405 -2.47 -12.61 11.35
C CYS A 405 -3.71 -13.33 10.86
N ARG A 406 -3.68 -14.67 10.92
CA ARG A 406 -4.84 -15.50 10.63
C ARG A 406 -5.64 -15.73 11.91
N VAL A 407 -6.74 -15.01 12.05
CA VAL A 407 -7.58 -15.01 13.25
C VAL A 407 -9.06 -15.12 12.88
N GLU A 408 -9.83 -15.81 13.71
CA GLU A 408 -11.29 -15.79 13.59
C GLU A 408 -11.82 -14.38 13.93
N SER A 409 -12.89 -13.96 13.26
CA SER A 409 -13.46 -12.63 13.49
C SER A 409 -13.99 -12.50 14.91
N GLU A 410 -13.70 -11.36 15.56
CA GLU A 410 -14.20 -11.15 16.91
C GLU A 410 -15.70 -10.86 16.98
N TRP A 411 -16.28 -10.54 15.83
CA TRP A 411 -17.66 -10.14 15.63
C TRP A 411 -18.60 -11.31 15.29
N ASP A 412 -18.13 -12.56 15.40
CA ASP A 412 -18.95 -13.76 15.17
C ASP A 412 -19.77 -14.15 16.41
N ALA A 413 -21.08 -13.91 16.34
CA ALA A 413 -22.02 -14.22 17.41
C ALA A 413 -22.12 -15.72 17.75
N ALA A 414 -21.83 -16.61 16.80
CA ALA A 414 -21.90 -18.06 17.00
C ALA A 414 -20.70 -18.59 17.81
N ARG A 415 -19.61 -17.82 17.88
CA ARG A 415 -18.37 -18.22 18.54
C ARG A 415 -18.15 -17.56 19.90
N LEU A 416 -19.02 -16.65 20.34
CA LEU A 416 -18.84 -15.88 21.57
C LEU A 416 -18.53 -16.75 22.80
N GLU A 417 -19.30 -17.82 23.00
CA GLU A 417 -19.11 -18.67 24.18
C GLU A 417 -17.78 -19.43 24.14
N ALA A 418 -17.45 -20.05 23.00
CA ALA A 418 -16.16 -20.71 22.81
C ALA A 418 -14.99 -19.73 23.00
N ARG A 419 -15.08 -18.54 22.37
CA ARG A 419 -14.05 -17.50 22.41
C ARG A 419 -13.77 -16.95 23.80
N TRP A 420 -14.80 -16.78 24.62
CA TRP A 420 -14.69 -15.99 25.84
C TRP A 420 -14.96 -16.76 27.14
N SER A 421 -15.36 -18.04 27.08
CA SER A 421 -15.65 -18.85 28.28
C SER A 421 -14.47 -18.96 29.26
N TRP A 422 -13.23 -18.79 28.79
CA TRP A 422 -12.04 -18.75 29.63
C TRP A 422 -12.07 -17.64 30.70
N LEU A 423 -12.81 -16.55 30.49
CA LEU A 423 -12.99 -15.47 31.48
C LEU A 423 -13.64 -15.95 32.78
N THR A 424 -14.32 -17.11 32.75
CA THR A 424 -15.00 -17.70 33.91
C THR A 424 -14.16 -18.71 34.68
N ARG A 425 -12.92 -18.98 34.23
CA ARG A 425 -12.07 -20.02 34.79
C ARG A 425 -10.84 -19.41 35.46
N SER A 426 -10.49 -19.94 36.63
CA SER A 426 -9.18 -19.68 37.22
C SER A 426 -8.14 -20.59 36.56
N GLU A 427 -7.09 -20.02 35.99
CA GLU A 427 -6.05 -20.75 35.25
C GLU A 427 -4.67 -20.23 35.67
N ASN A 428 -3.69 -21.12 35.86
CA ASN A 428 -2.29 -20.78 36.18
C ASN A 428 -2.11 -19.82 37.38
N GLY A 429 -2.96 -19.93 38.40
CA GLY A 429 -2.93 -19.05 39.58
C GLY A 429 -3.58 -17.68 39.37
N VAL A 430 -4.09 -17.38 38.17
CA VAL A 430 -4.89 -16.19 37.88
C VAL A 430 -6.37 -16.51 38.18
N PRO A 431 -7.04 -15.75 39.07
CA PRO A 431 -8.47 -15.93 39.33
C PRO A 431 -9.33 -15.65 38.09
N ALA A 432 -10.49 -16.30 38.00
CA ALA A 432 -11.50 -15.98 37.00
C ALA A 432 -11.84 -14.47 37.00
N ARG A 433 -11.89 -13.86 35.82
CA ARG A 433 -12.19 -12.42 35.66
C ARG A 433 -13.68 -12.13 35.78
N LEU A 434 -14.54 -13.08 35.41
CA LEU A 434 -15.99 -12.95 35.47
C LEU A 434 -16.61 -14.13 36.21
N ASN A 435 -17.65 -13.86 36.99
CA ASN A 435 -18.57 -14.89 37.46
C ASN A 435 -19.61 -15.22 36.37
N ALA A 436 -20.50 -16.19 36.63
CA ALA A 436 -21.51 -16.60 35.64
C ALA A 436 -22.43 -15.45 35.20
N GLU A 437 -22.88 -14.62 36.14
CA GLU A 437 -23.76 -13.47 35.85
C GLU A 437 -23.04 -12.41 34.99
N GLY A 438 -21.82 -12.04 35.36
CA GLY A 438 -20.98 -11.12 34.61
C GLY A 438 -20.65 -11.64 33.21
N PHE A 439 -20.47 -12.95 33.05
CA PHE A 439 -20.27 -13.55 31.73
C PHE A 439 -21.53 -13.48 30.85
N GLU A 440 -22.73 -13.66 31.42
CA GLU A 440 -23.97 -13.45 30.67
C GLU A 440 -24.17 -11.98 30.26
N GLN A 441 -23.82 -11.03 31.13
CA GLN A 441 -23.82 -9.60 30.80
C GLN A 441 -22.83 -9.28 29.67
N PHE A 442 -21.60 -9.81 29.75
CA PHE A 442 -20.60 -9.69 28.69
C PHE A 442 -21.09 -10.29 27.37
N LYS A 443 -21.70 -11.49 27.38
CA LYS A 443 -22.25 -12.11 26.17
C LYS A 443 -23.34 -11.26 25.53
N LYS A 444 -24.22 -10.64 26.33
CA LYS A 444 -25.24 -9.69 25.81
C LYS A 444 -24.57 -8.50 25.12
N HIS A 445 -23.56 -7.91 25.76
CA HIS A 445 -22.79 -6.79 25.20
C HIS A 445 -22.09 -7.16 23.89
N ALA A 446 -21.27 -8.21 23.90
CA ALA A 446 -20.53 -8.66 22.72
C ALA A 446 -21.47 -9.04 21.56
N ARG A 447 -22.61 -9.69 21.86
CA ARG A 447 -23.63 -10.01 20.86
C ARG A 447 -24.24 -8.77 20.20
N ALA A 448 -24.42 -7.68 20.95
CA ALA A 448 -24.94 -6.42 20.39
C ALA A 448 -23.98 -5.79 19.36
N LEU A 449 -22.69 -6.09 19.45
CA LEU A 449 -21.66 -5.58 18.52
C LEU A 449 -21.41 -6.51 17.32
N CYS A 450 -21.80 -7.79 17.41
CA CYS A 450 -21.54 -8.81 16.38
C CYS A 450 -22.12 -8.47 15.00
N ILE A 451 -21.52 -9.03 13.96
CA ILE A 451 -21.90 -8.82 12.56
C ILE A 451 -22.50 -10.11 12.01
N ASP A 452 -23.56 -10.00 11.20
CA ASP A 452 -24.18 -11.15 10.54
C ASP A 452 -23.93 -11.11 9.02
N HIS A 453 -22.68 -11.35 8.63
CA HIS A 453 -22.33 -11.44 7.21
C HIS A 453 -21.16 -12.41 6.97
N LYS A 454 -21.44 -13.52 6.27
CA LYS A 454 -20.51 -14.63 6.08
C LYS A 454 -19.16 -14.23 5.49
N GLU A 455 -19.13 -13.35 4.48
CA GLU A 455 -17.88 -13.01 3.78
C GLU A 455 -16.81 -12.41 4.72
N ILE A 456 -17.16 -11.42 5.56
CA ILE A 456 -16.21 -10.78 6.49
C ILE A 456 -15.84 -11.69 7.68
N LEU A 457 -16.79 -12.52 8.12
CA LEU A 457 -16.54 -13.49 9.19
C LEU A 457 -15.58 -14.60 8.75
N MET A 458 -15.63 -14.98 7.46
CA MET A 458 -14.74 -16.00 6.87
C MET A 458 -13.42 -15.42 6.31
N ALA A 459 -13.28 -14.11 6.22
CA ALA A 459 -12.02 -13.43 5.86
C ALA A 459 -11.06 -13.41 7.05
N LYS A 460 -10.28 -14.49 7.20
CA LYS A 460 -9.51 -14.74 8.43
C LYS A 460 -8.15 -14.05 8.49
N TRP A 461 -7.62 -13.56 7.37
CA TRP A 461 -6.36 -12.82 7.40
C TRP A 461 -6.62 -11.36 7.69
N ARG A 462 -6.04 -10.87 8.80
CA ARG A 462 -6.12 -9.48 9.24
C ARG A 462 -4.77 -8.81 9.04
N PHE A 463 -4.82 -7.57 8.60
CA PHE A 463 -3.66 -6.68 8.49
C PHE A 463 -3.76 -5.59 9.55
N ASN A 464 -2.62 -5.08 10.02
CA ASN A 464 -2.61 -3.75 10.60
C ASN A 464 -3.10 -2.75 9.54
N PRO A 465 -4.21 -2.02 9.77
CA PRO A 465 -4.77 -1.15 8.76
C PRO A 465 -3.84 -0.02 8.32
N ARG A 466 -3.00 0.51 9.24
CA ARG A 466 -2.01 1.54 8.90
C ARG A 466 -0.96 0.97 7.95
N GLU A 467 -0.36 -0.17 8.27
CA GLU A 467 0.68 -0.77 7.42
C GLU A 467 0.12 -1.19 6.06
N PHE A 468 -1.11 -1.71 6.00
CA PHE A 468 -1.80 -2.00 4.74
C PHE A 468 -1.94 -0.75 3.85
N LEU A 469 -2.39 0.36 4.43
CA LEU A 469 -2.48 1.64 3.70
C LEU A 469 -1.09 2.12 3.25
N LEU A 470 -0.07 2.09 4.13
CA LEU A 470 1.28 2.54 3.82
C LEU A 470 1.91 1.76 2.66
N VAL A 471 1.75 0.44 2.63
CA VAL A 471 2.36 -0.41 1.60
C VAL A 471 1.59 -0.32 0.27
N PHE A 472 0.27 -0.50 0.27
CA PHE A 472 -0.50 -0.60 -0.98
C PHE A 472 -0.80 0.74 -1.65
N ARG A 473 -0.65 1.87 -0.96
CA ARG A 473 -0.69 3.20 -1.60
C ARG A 473 0.50 3.44 -2.52
N ARG A 474 1.67 2.86 -2.22
CA ARG A 474 2.87 2.95 -3.08
C ARG A 474 2.70 2.23 -4.41
N ASN A 475 1.80 1.24 -4.47
CA ASN A 475 1.55 0.48 -5.68
C ASN A 475 1.02 1.34 -6.84
N GLY A 476 0.19 2.36 -6.56
CA GLY A 476 -0.29 3.31 -7.59
C GLY A 476 -1.15 2.73 -8.72
N TRP A 477 -1.35 1.41 -8.77
CA TRP A 477 -2.20 0.75 -9.77
C TRP A 477 -3.65 1.20 -9.60
N MET A 478 -4.28 1.48 -10.73
CA MET A 478 -5.71 1.75 -10.82
C MET A 478 -6.40 0.62 -11.58
N SER A 479 -7.41 0.03 -10.97
CA SER A 479 -8.31 -0.91 -11.64
C SER A 479 -8.99 -0.19 -12.82
N LEU A 480 -9.46 -0.95 -13.82
CA LEU A 480 -10.06 -0.37 -15.03
C LEU A 480 -11.16 0.67 -14.73
N LYS A 481 -12.03 0.33 -13.77
CA LYS A 481 -13.10 1.23 -13.31
C LYS A 481 -12.51 2.49 -12.66
N GLU A 482 -11.53 2.36 -11.78
CA GLU A 482 -10.90 3.52 -11.14
C GLU A 482 -10.26 4.46 -12.17
N MET A 483 -9.56 3.93 -13.18
CA MET A 483 -8.97 4.74 -14.26
C MET A 483 -10.03 5.43 -15.12
N ALA A 484 -11.17 4.78 -15.38
CA ALA A 484 -12.28 5.40 -16.11
C ALA A 484 -12.84 6.65 -15.41
N GLN A 485 -12.68 6.79 -14.09
CA GLN A 485 -13.14 7.98 -13.34
C GLN A 485 -12.30 9.22 -13.61
N ILE A 486 -11.08 9.05 -14.12
CA ILE A 486 -10.21 10.16 -14.51
C ILE A 486 -10.70 10.79 -15.82
N ILE A 487 -11.41 10.02 -16.65
CA ILE A 487 -11.90 10.48 -17.94
C ILE A 487 -13.12 11.38 -17.71
N PRO A 488 -13.09 12.65 -18.17
CA PRO A 488 -14.15 13.60 -17.85
C PRO A 488 -15.46 13.23 -18.53
N ALA A 489 -16.51 13.03 -17.73
CA ALA A 489 -17.88 12.89 -18.24
C ALA A 489 -18.44 14.19 -18.84
N LYS A 490 -17.92 15.33 -18.37
CA LYS A 490 -18.20 16.67 -18.88
C LYS A 490 -16.90 17.44 -18.92
N SER A 491 -16.70 18.26 -19.95
CA SER A 491 -15.51 19.09 -20.10
C SER A 491 -15.91 20.56 -20.23
N SER A 492 -15.15 21.43 -19.56
CA SER A 492 -15.24 22.89 -19.70
C SER A 492 -14.33 23.44 -20.79
N VAL A 493 -13.46 22.60 -21.38
CA VAL A 493 -12.57 22.98 -22.47
C VAL A 493 -13.41 23.11 -23.74
N ALA A 494 -13.37 24.29 -24.35
CA ALA A 494 -14.11 24.59 -25.58
C ALA A 494 -13.78 23.54 -26.66
N LYS A 495 -14.82 22.94 -27.25
CA LYS A 495 -14.76 21.90 -28.30
C LYS A 495 -14.30 20.51 -27.87
N LEU A 496 -14.01 20.25 -26.59
CA LEU A 496 -13.75 18.90 -26.08
C LEU A 496 -15.04 18.34 -25.46
N ALA A 497 -15.64 17.33 -26.07
CA ALA A 497 -16.81 16.66 -25.48
C ALA A 497 -16.35 15.64 -24.42
N GLY A 498 -17.01 15.61 -23.26
CA GLY A 498 -16.82 14.53 -22.30
C GLY A 498 -17.37 13.19 -22.82
N VAL A 499 -17.00 12.08 -22.18
CA VAL A 499 -17.54 10.76 -22.52
C VAL A 499 -18.20 10.10 -21.33
N ASP A 500 -19.31 9.41 -21.57
CA ASP A 500 -19.94 8.64 -20.51
C ASP A 500 -19.03 7.49 -20.04
N TRP A 501 -19.36 6.96 -18.87
CA TRP A 501 -18.62 5.90 -18.21
C TRP A 501 -18.43 4.63 -19.05
N LYS A 502 -19.47 4.20 -19.78
CA LYS A 502 -19.42 2.98 -20.58
C LYS A 502 -18.46 3.17 -21.76
N LYS A 503 -18.51 4.35 -22.39
CA LYS A 503 -17.62 4.72 -23.47
C LYS A 503 -16.18 4.88 -22.99
N ALA A 504 -15.96 5.47 -21.81
CA ALA A 504 -14.65 5.58 -21.18
C ALA A 504 -13.99 4.20 -20.97
N ILE A 505 -14.73 3.24 -20.39
CA ILE A 505 -14.26 1.85 -20.21
C ILE A 505 -13.92 1.22 -21.56
N LYS A 506 -14.83 1.31 -22.54
CA LYS A 506 -14.60 0.72 -23.87
C LYS A 506 -13.35 1.31 -24.53
N ARG A 507 -13.12 2.63 -24.45
CA ARG A 507 -11.90 3.26 -24.99
C ARG A 507 -10.64 2.75 -24.30
N LEU A 508 -10.68 2.56 -22.98
CA LEU A 508 -9.54 2.04 -22.23
C LEU A 508 -9.18 0.59 -22.59
N GLU A 509 -10.16 -0.23 -22.97
CA GLU A 509 -9.95 -1.64 -23.33
C GLU A 509 -9.70 -1.84 -24.83
N GLN A 510 -10.50 -1.20 -25.69
CA GLN A 510 -10.63 -1.46 -27.12
C GLN A 510 -9.99 -0.38 -27.98
N GLY A 511 -9.62 0.77 -27.41
CA GLY A 511 -9.11 1.91 -28.15
C GLY A 511 -10.23 2.73 -28.80
N ALA A 512 -9.93 3.35 -29.94
CA ALA A 512 -10.92 4.11 -30.69
C ALA A 512 -12.07 3.19 -31.13
N LEU A 513 -13.31 3.60 -30.87
CA LEU A 513 -14.49 2.86 -31.30
C LEU A 513 -14.79 3.15 -32.78
N ASP A 514 -15.50 2.27 -33.48
CA ASP A 514 -15.86 2.50 -34.89
C ASP A 514 -16.58 3.85 -35.12
N GLU A 515 -17.44 4.23 -34.18
CA GLU A 515 -18.15 5.52 -34.18
C GLU A 515 -17.24 6.73 -33.96
N ASP A 516 -16.05 6.54 -33.37
CA ASP A 516 -15.11 7.60 -33.08
C ASP A 516 -14.36 8.08 -34.32
N ARG A 517 -14.26 7.26 -35.38
CA ARG A 517 -13.39 7.49 -36.55
C ARG A 517 -11.96 7.88 -36.13
N GLY A 518 -11.50 7.32 -35.02
CA GLY A 518 -10.22 7.63 -34.38
C GLY A 518 -9.16 6.55 -34.64
N SER A 519 -7.97 6.74 -34.06
CA SER A 519 -6.80 5.88 -34.25
C SER A 519 -6.18 5.38 -32.94
N MET A 520 -6.82 5.63 -31.79
CA MET A 520 -6.28 5.23 -30.49
C MET A 520 -6.18 3.70 -30.40
N PRO A 521 -5.03 3.12 -30.01
CA PRO A 521 -4.85 1.68 -29.94
C PRO A 521 -5.63 1.04 -28.78
N PRO A 522 -5.90 -0.28 -28.83
CA PRO A 522 -6.51 -1.02 -27.72
C PRO A 522 -5.56 -1.16 -26.52
N HIS A 523 -6.08 -1.73 -25.43
CA HIS A 523 -5.34 -2.06 -24.21
C HIS A 523 -4.67 -0.85 -23.51
N LEU A 524 -5.27 0.32 -23.59
CA LEU A 524 -4.75 1.55 -22.98
C LEU A 524 -4.64 1.45 -21.45
N HIS A 525 -5.60 0.78 -20.79
CA HIS A 525 -5.58 0.61 -19.34
C HIS A 525 -4.30 -0.11 -18.85
N PRO A 526 -4.04 -1.38 -19.19
CA PRO A 526 -2.84 -2.07 -18.71
C PRO A 526 -1.55 -1.40 -19.21
N ASN A 527 -1.51 -0.92 -20.45
CA ASN A 527 -0.33 -0.23 -20.99
C ASN A 527 0.01 1.05 -20.24
N TRP A 528 -0.99 1.83 -19.82
CA TRP A 528 -0.76 3.00 -18.99
C TRP A 528 -0.19 2.62 -17.62
N GLN A 529 -0.67 1.54 -16.98
CA GLN A 529 -0.16 1.11 -15.67
C GLN A 529 1.32 0.67 -15.75
N VAL A 530 1.68 -0.07 -16.81
CA VAL A 530 3.07 -0.50 -17.05
C VAL A 530 3.97 0.72 -17.32
N LEU A 531 3.50 1.65 -18.16
CA LEU A 531 4.17 2.92 -18.45
C LEU A 531 4.38 3.75 -17.18
N SER A 532 3.31 3.92 -16.38
CA SER A 532 3.32 4.75 -15.18
C SER A 532 4.27 4.21 -14.12
N ARG A 533 4.36 2.89 -13.98
CA ARG A 533 5.31 2.21 -13.09
C ARG A 533 6.75 2.40 -13.56
N LYS A 534 7.03 2.20 -14.86
CA LYS A 534 8.38 2.37 -15.44
C LYS A 534 8.92 3.78 -15.23
N TYR A 535 8.10 4.79 -15.50
CA TYR A 535 8.48 6.20 -15.47
C TYR A 535 8.04 6.96 -14.22
N GLN A 536 7.53 6.25 -13.20
CA GLN A 536 7.03 6.83 -11.95
C GLN A 536 6.02 7.98 -12.18
N LEU A 537 5.12 7.82 -13.15
CA LEU A 537 4.03 8.79 -13.38
C LEU A 537 2.97 8.68 -12.30
N SER A 538 2.68 7.47 -11.82
CA SER A 538 1.67 7.19 -10.79
C SER A 538 2.16 7.43 -9.35
N SER A 539 3.43 7.82 -9.17
CA SER A 539 4.03 8.02 -7.84
C SER A 539 3.56 9.31 -7.15
N SER A 540 3.02 10.27 -7.92
CA SER A 540 2.51 11.54 -7.40
C SER A 540 1.17 11.89 -8.06
N PRO A 541 0.14 12.27 -7.27
CA PRO A 541 -1.12 12.76 -7.83
C PRO A 541 -0.96 13.93 -8.80
N VAL A 542 0.06 14.78 -8.59
CA VAL A 542 0.35 15.91 -9.48
C VAL A 542 0.88 15.43 -10.83
N ARG A 543 1.77 14.43 -10.85
CA ARG A 543 2.28 13.84 -12.11
C ARG A 543 1.15 13.18 -12.90
N VAL A 544 0.29 12.42 -12.23
CA VAL A 544 -0.91 11.79 -12.82
C VAL A 544 -1.84 12.85 -13.40
N ALA A 545 -2.19 13.88 -12.63
CA ALA A 545 -3.09 14.94 -13.08
C ALA A 545 -2.51 15.72 -14.27
N THR A 546 -1.23 16.09 -14.22
CA THR A 546 -0.54 16.77 -15.32
C THR A 546 -0.52 15.90 -16.58
N PHE A 547 -0.16 14.62 -16.47
CA PHE A 547 -0.16 13.71 -17.61
C PHE A 547 -1.54 13.59 -18.25
N PHE A 548 -2.57 13.24 -17.48
CA PHE A 548 -3.91 13.04 -18.03
C PHE A 548 -4.56 14.33 -18.53
N SER A 549 -4.32 15.48 -17.88
CA SER A 549 -4.87 16.76 -18.36
C SER A 549 -4.38 17.11 -19.76
N GLN A 550 -3.13 16.78 -20.11
CA GLN A 550 -2.61 16.99 -21.46
C GLN A 550 -3.07 15.89 -22.42
N VAL A 551 -2.91 14.62 -22.03
CA VAL A 551 -3.27 13.48 -22.89
C VAL A 551 -4.74 13.54 -23.29
N MET A 552 -5.67 13.89 -22.39
CA MET A 552 -7.09 13.97 -22.72
C MET A 552 -7.39 15.08 -23.73
N VAL A 553 -6.65 16.19 -23.70
CA VAL A 553 -6.82 17.29 -24.67
C VAL A 553 -6.21 16.92 -26.02
N GLU A 554 -4.97 16.43 -26.02
CA GLU A 554 -4.23 16.09 -27.25
C GLU A 554 -4.85 14.93 -28.02
N SER A 555 -5.55 14.03 -27.33
CA SER A 555 -6.13 12.83 -27.93
C SER A 555 -7.64 12.87 -28.18
N ASP A 556 -8.30 14.03 -28.00
CA ASP A 556 -9.77 14.16 -28.03
C ASP A 556 -10.46 13.12 -27.12
N VAL A 557 -9.96 13.05 -25.87
CA VAL A 557 -10.39 12.12 -24.81
C VAL A 557 -10.13 10.65 -25.17
N LEU A 558 -8.89 10.30 -25.52
CA LEU A 558 -8.46 8.95 -25.93
C LEU A 558 -9.14 8.44 -27.20
N LYS A 559 -9.54 9.35 -28.08
CA LYS A 559 -10.18 9.01 -29.36
C LYS A 559 -9.15 8.79 -30.46
N ALA A 560 -8.12 9.61 -30.55
CA ALA A 560 -7.09 9.49 -31.57
C ALA A 560 -5.76 10.05 -31.08
N VAL A 561 -4.64 9.47 -31.52
CA VAL A 561 -3.33 10.10 -31.41
C VAL A 561 -2.84 10.30 -32.84
N VAL A 562 -2.51 11.54 -33.18
CA VAL A 562 -1.90 11.89 -34.46
C VAL A 562 -0.43 12.20 -34.17
N GLU A 563 0.47 11.28 -34.52
CA GLU A 563 1.89 11.64 -34.58
C GLU A 563 2.08 12.63 -35.72
N TYR A 564 2.63 13.81 -35.41
CA TYR A 564 3.15 14.71 -36.43
C TYR A 564 4.40 14.09 -37.05
N LEU A 565 4.21 13.17 -37.99
CA LEU A 565 5.31 12.75 -38.86
C LEU A 565 5.75 13.97 -39.67
N LEU A 566 7.00 14.40 -39.42
CA LEU A 566 7.79 15.16 -40.38
C LEU A 566 7.77 14.39 -41.70
N ARG A 567 6.87 14.78 -42.61
CA ARG A 567 6.91 14.35 -44.00
C ARG A 567 8.20 14.87 -44.61
N SER A 568 9.20 14.01 -44.71
CA SER A 568 10.16 14.06 -45.81
C SER A 568 9.43 13.54 -47.06
N ASP A 569 8.71 14.43 -47.74
CA ASP A 569 8.83 14.61 -49.18
C ASP A 569 7.80 15.61 -49.74
N HIS A 570 8.26 16.29 -50.78
CA HIS A 570 7.70 17.49 -51.39
C HIS A 570 6.25 17.40 -51.92
N ARG A 571 5.55 18.55 -51.75
CA ARG A 571 4.44 19.11 -52.57
C ARG A 571 3.13 18.32 -52.69
N GLN A 572 2.10 18.76 -51.96
CA GLN A 572 0.98 19.57 -52.53
C GLN A 572 -0.09 19.90 -51.47
N SER A 573 -0.42 21.20 -51.40
CA SER A 573 -1.59 21.88 -50.82
C SER A 573 -2.20 21.37 -49.51
N ILE A 574 -1.87 22.07 -48.42
CA ILE A 574 -2.84 22.34 -47.35
C ILE A 574 -2.97 23.87 -47.27
N GLN A 575 -3.97 24.40 -47.97
CA GLN A 575 -4.68 25.57 -47.47
C GLN A 575 -5.69 25.05 -46.43
N ASP A 576 -5.88 25.83 -45.38
CA ASP A 576 -6.82 25.63 -44.27
C ASP A 576 -6.36 24.70 -43.12
N LEU A 577 -5.51 25.24 -42.25
CA LEU A 577 -5.75 25.25 -40.80
C LEU A 577 -4.69 26.14 -40.11
N ALA A 578 -5.00 27.43 -40.04
CA ALA A 578 -4.23 28.41 -39.30
C ALA A 578 -4.51 28.30 -37.79
N LEU A 579 -3.56 27.77 -37.03
CA LEU A 579 -3.36 28.12 -35.64
C LEU A 579 -2.07 28.95 -35.56
N ARG A 580 -2.22 30.28 -35.51
CA ARG A 580 -1.13 31.18 -35.11
C ARG A 580 -1.14 31.33 -33.59
N PRO A 581 0.03 31.29 -32.93
CA PRO A 581 0.17 31.62 -31.53
C PRO A 581 0.34 33.14 -31.38
N SER A 582 -0.49 33.76 -30.56
CA SER A 582 -0.15 35.04 -29.94
C SER A 582 -0.68 35.01 -28.52
N LEU A 583 0.22 35.09 -27.53
CA LEU A 583 0.06 35.89 -26.32
C LEU A 583 1.29 35.69 -25.43
N LEU A 584 2.35 36.42 -25.73
CA LEU A 584 3.37 36.85 -24.79
C LEU A 584 3.83 38.25 -25.23
N ALA A 585 3.29 39.29 -24.59
CA ALA A 585 3.97 40.55 -24.26
C ALA A 585 2.97 41.61 -23.74
N ASN A 586 3.08 41.90 -22.43
CA ASN A 586 2.94 43.18 -21.73
C ASN A 586 1.79 44.15 -22.07
N LYS A 587 0.98 44.48 -21.06
CA LYS A 587 1.06 45.79 -20.37
C LYS A 587 0.28 45.82 -19.05
N THR A 588 0.97 46.39 -18.07
CA THR A 588 0.54 46.95 -16.78
C THR A 588 -0.75 47.78 -16.83
N GLN A 589 -1.69 47.50 -15.92
CA GLN A 589 -2.44 48.51 -15.18
C GLN A 589 -3.09 47.91 -13.92
N GLU A 590 -2.90 48.60 -12.79
CA GLU A 590 -3.59 48.47 -11.49
C GLU A 590 -5.12 48.57 -11.69
N ASN A 591 -6.05 48.10 -10.86
CA ASN A 591 -6.15 47.91 -9.41
C ASN A 591 -7.44 47.07 -9.12
N PRO A 592 -8.00 47.00 -7.88
CA PRO A 592 -8.09 45.81 -7.03
C PRO A 592 -9.49 45.14 -6.97
N SER A 593 -9.59 44.10 -6.13
CA SER A 593 -10.80 43.44 -5.58
C SER A 593 -11.23 42.10 -6.23
N CYS A 594 -10.88 41.00 -5.58
CA CYS A 594 -11.87 40.17 -4.86
C CYS A 594 -11.16 39.05 -4.10
N ARG A 595 -11.44 39.00 -2.81
CA ARG A 595 -11.18 37.88 -1.91
C ARG A 595 -12.02 36.68 -2.35
N PHE A 596 -11.45 35.48 -2.37
CA PHE A 596 -11.87 34.30 -1.59
C PHE A 596 -10.77 33.24 -1.63
#